data_AF-A0A8S3I889-F1
#
_entry.id   AF-A0A8S3I889-F1
#
_cell.length_a   1.000
_cell.length_b   1.000
_cell.length_c   1.000
_cell.angle_alpha   90.00
_cell.angle_beta   90.00
_cell.angle_gamma   90.00
#
_symmetry.space_group_name_H-M   'P 1'
#
loop_
_entity.id
_entity.type
_entity.pdbx_description
1 polymer ?
#
loop_
_entity_poly.entity_id
_entity_poly.type
_entity_poly.pdbx_seq_one_letter_code
_entity_poly.pdbx_strand_id
1 'polypeptide(L)'
;MFVNLLCQLNWNIEWGTSFINDIYLCSILSVIIYCTQIFNGLVKIQQHLISAYAGKYIDIPPRHNFSNNELISKCLHFSGYLCGYTAWGFIIFYKVSFVFCLLLRLWIRYDPRWFQHILALCLPIVLVYLLKHILVSLLSEFVFLQNFGRTPSLNNRRIYFIFNYFNFFFDCFLGILSCYIRVSKSLLASLLFMGRLDYSFMGRNLERLDQGYATYVTFIHMEIIHGHPIL
;
A
#
# COMPACT_ATOMS: atom_id res chain seq x y z
N MET A 1 -22.78 -32.18 -6.33
CA MET A 1 -23.61 -30.99 -6.65
C MET A 1 -22.77 -29.74 -6.97
N PHE A 2 -21.64 -29.50 -6.28
CA PHE A 2 -20.73 -28.37 -6.58
C PHE A 2 -19.97 -28.48 -7.92
N VAL A 3 -19.71 -29.70 -8.41
CA VAL A 3 -18.96 -29.93 -9.67
C VAL A 3 -19.75 -29.52 -10.91
N ASN A 4 -21.08 -29.66 -10.91
CA ASN A 4 -21.92 -29.29 -12.05
C ASN A 4 -22.15 -27.77 -12.15
N LEU A 5 -21.97 -27.01 -11.06
CA LEU A 5 -22.14 -25.55 -11.08
C LEU A 5 -20.93 -24.85 -11.72
N LEU A 6 -19.73 -25.43 -11.62
CA LEU A 6 -18.50 -24.89 -12.23
C LEU A 6 -18.49 -25.04 -13.76
N CYS A 7 -19.22 -26.02 -14.30
CA CYS A 7 -19.26 -26.27 -15.75
C CYS A 7 -20.17 -25.28 -16.51
N GLN A 8 -21.01 -24.50 -15.82
CA GLN A 8 -21.88 -23.47 -16.43
C GLN A 8 -21.26 -22.07 -16.48
N LEU A 9 -20.08 -21.85 -15.90
CA LEU A 9 -19.31 -20.63 -16.10
C LEU A 9 -18.59 -20.69 -17.45
N ASN A 10 -19.37 -20.72 -18.53
CA ASN A 10 -18.87 -20.48 -19.87
C ASN A 10 -18.59 -18.97 -19.97
N TRP A 11 -17.43 -18.54 -19.47
CA TRP A 11 -16.87 -17.23 -19.75
C TRP A 11 -16.49 -17.19 -21.23
N ASN A 12 -17.49 -17.07 -22.10
CA ASN A 12 -17.33 -16.68 -23.49
C ASN A 12 -17.08 -15.17 -23.52
N ILE A 13 -15.99 -14.76 -22.88
CA ILE A 13 -15.45 -13.44 -23.08
C ILE A 13 -14.14 -13.64 -23.82
N GLU A 14 -14.06 -13.17 -25.07
CA GLU A 14 -12.83 -13.10 -25.85
C GLU A 14 -11.86 -12.05 -25.27
N TRP A 15 -11.61 -12.08 -23.95
CA TRP A 15 -10.51 -11.35 -23.35
C TRP A 15 -9.20 -12.03 -23.76
N GLY A 16 -8.53 -11.50 -24.78
CA GLY A 16 -7.07 -11.56 -24.85
C GLY A 16 -6.43 -12.74 -25.59
N THR A 17 -6.85 -13.05 -26.82
CA THR A 17 -6.07 -13.97 -27.67
C THR A 17 -4.80 -13.30 -28.22
N SER A 18 -4.81 -11.97 -28.42
CA SER A 18 -3.69 -11.23 -29.00
C SER A 18 -2.85 -10.50 -27.94
N PHE A 19 -1.52 -10.57 -28.07
CA PHE A 19 -0.53 -9.79 -27.28
C PHE A 19 -0.81 -8.28 -27.29
N ILE A 20 -1.39 -7.82 -28.39
CA ILE A 20 -1.83 -6.45 -28.62
C ILE A 20 -2.85 -5.99 -27.56
N ASN A 21 -3.77 -6.85 -27.13
CA ASN A 21 -4.81 -6.48 -26.17
C ASN A 21 -4.22 -6.24 -24.77
N ASP A 22 -3.19 -7.00 -24.37
CA ASP A 22 -2.51 -6.78 -23.08
C ASP A 22 -1.77 -5.45 -23.08
N ILE A 23 -1.15 -5.08 -24.20
CA ILE A 23 -0.49 -3.78 -24.34
C ILE A 23 -1.49 -2.64 -24.16
N TYR A 24 -2.65 -2.72 -24.83
CA TYR A 24 -3.70 -1.70 -24.70
C TYR A 24 -4.28 -1.63 -23.28
N LEU A 25 -4.52 -2.78 -22.64
CA LEU A 25 -5.01 -2.81 -21.26
C LEU A 25 -3.99 -2.18 -20.31
N CYS A 26 -2.72 -2.58 -20.40
CA CYS A 26 -1.66 -2.07 -19.54
C CYS A 26 -1.43 -0.56 -19.74
N SER A 27 -1.47 -0.08 -20.98
CA SER A 27 -1.29 1.34 -21.28
C SER A 27 -2.45 2.16 -20.69
N ILE A 28 -3.70 1.78 -20.95
CA ILE A 28 -4.88 2.46 -20.40
C ILE A 28 -4.86 2.47 -18.88
N LEU A 29 -4.58 1.33 -18.26
CA LEU A 29 -4.52 1.19 -16.80
C LEU A 29 -3.42 2.08 -16.20
N SER A 30 -2.23 2.10 -16.81
CA SER A 30 -1.11 2.94 -16.37
C SER A 30 -1.43 4.43 -16.46
N VAL A 31 -2.09 4.87 -17.55
CA VAL A 31 -2.50 6.27 -17.75
C VAL A 31 -3.53 6.66 -16.70
N ILE A 32 -4.57 5.86 -16.47
CA ILE A 32 -5.61 6.16 -15.49
C ILE A 32 -4.99 6.31 -14.09
N ILE A 33 -4.17 5.36 -13.67
CA ILE A 33 -3.54 5.39 -12.33
C ILE A 33 -2.65 6.62 -12.19
N TYR A 34 -1.76 6.90 -13.14
CA TYR A 34 -0.85 8.03 -13.02
C TYR A 34 -1.55 9.38 -13.14
N CYS A 35 -2.59 9.50 -13.96
CA CYS A 35 -3.45 10.68 -13.98
C CYS A 35 -4.06 10.91 -12.59
N THR A 36 -4.69 9.89 -12.00
CA THR A 36 -5.24 9.98 -10.64
C THR A 36 -4.16 10.32 -9.60
N GLN A 37 -2.96 9.77 -9.70
CA GLN A 37 -1.85 10.09 -8.78
C GLN A 37 -1.40 11.54 -8.89
N ILE A 38 -1.33 12.11 -10.10
CA ILE A 38 -0.95 13.53 -10.30
C ILE A 38 -2.00 14.45 -9.69
N PHE A 39 -3.29 14.22 -9.96
CA PHE A 39 -4.37 15.03 -9.36
C PHE A 39 -4.36 14.94 -7.83
N ASN A 40 -4.22 13.73 -7.29
CA ASN A 40 -4.13 13.52 -5.84
C ASN A 40 -2.82 14.06 -5.24
N GLY A 41 -1.76 14.21 -6.04
CA GLY A 41 -0.51 14.87 -5.65
C GLY A 41 -0.76 16.35 -5.45
N LEU A 42 -1.27 17.03 -6.48
CA LEU A 42 -1.55 18.47 -6.45
C LEU A 42 -2.44 18.89 -5.26
N VAL A 43 -3.53 18.16 -5.03
CA VAL A 43 -4.43 18.43 -3.89
C VAL A 43 -3.70 18.29 -2.55
N LYS A 44 -2.84 17.28 -2.40
CA LYS A 44 -2.08 17.09 -1.15
C LYS A 44 -1.01 18.14 -0.95
N ILE A 45 -0.31 18.56 -2.01
CA ILE A 45 0.65 19.66 -1.92
C ILE A 45 -0.02 20.91 -1.37
N GLN A 46 -1.21 21.26 -1.88
CA GLN A 46 -1.99 22.38 -1.37
C GLN A 46 -2.39 22.21 0.11
N GLN A 47 -2.88 21.03 0.50
CA GLN A 47 -3.27 20.74 1.89
C GLN A 47 -2.08 20.82 2.86
N HIS A 48 -0.93 20.28 2.47
CA HIS A 48 0.30 20.31 3.26
C HIS A 48 0.83 21.74 3.39
N LEU A 49 0.78 22.54 2.34
CA LEU A 49 1.19 23.95 2.38
C LEU A 49 0.29 24.78 3.31
N ILE A 50 -1.05 24.65 3.19
CA ILE A 50 -2.01 25.33 4.08
C ILE A 50 -1.80 24.92 5.54
N SER A 51 -1.61 23.62 5.79
CA SER A 51 -1.35 23.11 7.15
C SER A 51 -0.05 23.67 7.72
N ALA A 52 0.96 23.81 6.87
CA ALA A 52 2.26 24.30 7.27
C ALA A 52 2.26 25.83 7.51
N TYR A 53 1.49 26.62 6.74
CA TYR A 53 1.22 28.03 7.05
C TYR A 53 0.51 28.20 8.39
N ALA A 54 -0.36 27.26 8.78
CA ALA A 54 -0.98 27.25 10.11
C ALA A 54 -0.03 26.77 11.24
N GLY A 55 1.23 26.46 10.93
CA GLY A 55 2.21 25.94 11.89
C GLY A 55 1.97 24.48 12.32
N LYS A 56 1.12 23.73 11.62
CA LYS A 56 0.80 22.33 11.93
C LYS A 56 1.64 21.38 11.08
N TYR A 57 2.65 20.76 11.68
CA TYR A 57 3.59 19.85 11.02
C TYR A 57 3.37 18.39 11.45
N ILE A 58 2.22 17.81 11.11
CA ILE A 58 1.86 16.43 11.52
C ILE A 58 2.64 15.38 10.70
N ASP A 59 2.74 15.61 9.38
CA ASP A 59 3.26 14.65 8.40
C ASP A 59 4.62 15.06 7.80
N ILE A 60 5.16 16.21 8.21
CA ILE A 60 6.39 16.79 7.64
C ILE A 60 7.44 16.83 8.75
N PRO A 61 8.66 16.31 8.53
CA PRO A 61 9.70 16.37 9.53
C PRO A 61 10.07 17.84 9.81
N PRO A 62 10.41 18.15 11.08
CA PRO A 62 10.66 19.51 11.50
C PRO A 62 11.91 20.09 10.82
N ARG A 63 11.90 21.41 10.60
CA ARG A 63 12.97 22.15 9.89
C ARG A 63 14.36 21.90 10.47
N HIS A 64 14.49 21.76 11.79
CA HIS A 64 15.78 21.58 12.47
C HIS A 64 16.54 20.31 12.06
N ASN A 65 15.88 19.36 11.40
CA ASN A 65 16.52 18.16 10.88
C ASN A 65 17.41 18.42 9.65
N PHE A 66 17.25 19.59 9.00
CA PHE A 66 17.98 19.95 7.79
C PHE A 66 18.91 21.14 8.06
N SER A 67 20.14 21.06 7.54
CA SER A 67 21.04 22.22 7.53
C SER A 67 20.57 23.26 6.50
N ASN A 68 20.88 24.55 6.69
CA ASN A 68 20.44 25.59 5.77
C ASN A 68 20.94 25.37 4.33
N ASN A 69 22.18 24.90 4.17
CA ASN A 69 22.74 24.59 2.85
C ASN A 69 22.02 23.41 2.18
N GLU A 70 21.73 22.36 2.96
CA GLU A 70 20.97 21.20 2.49
C GLU A 70 19.54 21.58 2.09
N LEU A 71 18.92 22.49 2.86
CA LEU A 71 17.57 22.98 2.59
C LEU A 71 17.48 23.70 1.24
N ILE A 72 18.39 24.63 0.99
CA ILE A 72 18.44 25.38 -0.28
C ILE A 72 18.80 24.46 -1.44
N SER A 73 19.84 23.63 -1.28
CA SER A 73 20.31 22.73 -2.35
C SER A 73 19.22 21.74 -2.77
N LYS A 74 18.54 21.09 -1.82
CA LYS A 74 17.45 20.16 -2.14
C LYS A 74 16.26 20.87 -2.77
N CYS A 75 15.87 22.05 -2.26
CA CYS A 75 14.76 22.82 -2.83
C CYS A 75 14.98 23.16 -4.32
N LEU A 76 16.20 23.48 -4.73
CA LEU A 76 16.52 23.78 -6.14
C LEU A 76 16.25 22.60 -7.08
N HIS A 77 16.36 21.36 -6.59
CA HIS A 77 16.13 20.15 -7.39
C HIS A 77 14.67 19.71 -7.44
N PHE A 78 13.76 20.35 -6.70
CA PHE A 78 12.37 19.90 -6.55
C PHE A 78 11.62 19.75 -7.87
N SER A 79 11.64 20.78 -8.72
CA SER A 79 10.93 20.75 -10.01
C SER A 79 11.44 19.63 -10.93
N GLY A 80 12.77 19.46 -10.99
CA GLY A 80 13.41 18.42 -11.80
C GLY A 80 13.08 17.01 -11.29
N TYR A 81 13.14 16.80 -9.98
CA TYR A 81 12.76 15.52 -9.38
C TYR A 81 11.28 15.24 -9.55
N LEU A 82 10.38 16.21 -9.40
CA LEU A 82 8.95 15.99 -9.60
C LEU A 82 8.65 15.47 -11.01
N CYS A 83 9.22 16.10 -12.04
CA CYS A 83 9.06 15.65 -13.42
C CYS A 83 9.75 14.30 -13.69
N GLY A 84 10.98 14.12 -13.20
CA GLY A 84 11.75 12.89 -13.39
C GLY A 84 11.08 11.67 -12.75
N TYR A 85 10.71 11.75 -11.47
CA TYR A 85 10.09 10.63 -10.75
C TYR A 85 8.71 10.28 -11.30
N THR A 86 7.89 11.28 -11.68
CA THR A 86 6.59 11.01 -12.31
C THR A 86 6.73 10.31 -13.66
N ALA A 87 7.61 10.80 -14.54
CA ALA A 87 7.85 10.19 -15.85
C ALA A 87 8.44 8.77 -15.72
N TRP A 88 9.45 8.60 -14.86
CA TRP A 88 10.10 7.31 -14.69
C TRP A 88 9.20 6.29 -14.00
N GLY A 89 8.43 6.74 -13.00
CA GLY A 89 7.40 5.94 -12.35
C GLY A 89 6.40 5.40 -13.36
N PHE A 90 5.91 6.23 -14.28
CA PHE A 90 4.97 5.81 -15.33
C PHE A 90 5.57 4.69 -16.21
N ILE A 91 6.82 4.87 -16.67
CA ILE A 91 7.51 3.87 -17.51
C ILE A 91 7.70 2.55 -16.76
N ILE A 92 8.14 2.60 -15.51
CA ILE A 92 8.38 1.41 -14.69
C ILE A 92 7.08 0.69 -14.41
N PHE A 93 6.03 1.42 -14.01
CA PHE A 93 4.72 0.85 -13.73
C PHE A 93 4.12 0.18 -14.97
N TYR A 94 4.20 0.83 -16.14
CA TYR A 94 3.78 0.23 -17.41
C TYR A 94 4.51 -1.09 -17.69
N LYS A 95 5.85 -1.12 -17.56
CA LYS A 95 6.65 -2.33 -17.80
C LYS A 95 6.33 -3.45 -16.79
N VAL A 96 6.20 -3.11 -15.51
CA VAL A 96 5.88 -4.09 -14.44
C VAL A 96 4.48 -4.66 -14.64
N SER A 97 3.49 -3.81 -14.90
CA SER A 97 2.11 -4.23 -15.20
C SER A 97 2.07 -5.15 -16.42
N PHE A 98 2.81 -4.81 -17.47
CA PHE A 98 2.91 -5.61 -18.68
C PHE A 98 3.52 -7.00 -18.42
N VAL A 99 4.64 -7.08 -17.69
CA VAL A 99 5.25 -8.36 -17.31
C VAL A 99 4.28 -9.17 -16.44
N PHE A 100 3.56 -8.52 -15.52
CA PHE A 100 2.57 -9.18 -14.68
C PHE A 100 1.41 -9.77 -15.50
N CYS A 101 0.85 -9.02 -16.44
CA CYS A 101 -0.19 -9.51 -17.36
C CYS A 101 0.31 -10.69 -18.20
N LEU A 102 1.55 -10.63 -18.71
CA LEU A 102 2.17 -11.71 -19.47
C LEU A 102 2.30 -12.99 -18.62
N LEU A 103 2.81 -12.87 -17.39
CA LEU A 103 2.93 -13.99 -16.47
C LEU A 103 1.57 -14.61 -16.14
N LEU A 104 0.55 -13.78 -15.88
CA LEU A 104 -0.81 -14.26 -15.66
C LEU A 104 -1.35 -15.01 -16.88
N ARG A 105 -1.14 -14.48 -18.10
CA ARG A 105 -1.54 -15.14 -19.33
C ARG A 105 -0.84 -16.49 -19.51
N LEU A 106 0.48 -16.54 -19.36
CA LEU A 106 1.25 -17.80 -19.46
C LEU A 106 0.75 -18.82 -18.45
N TRP A 107 0.48 -18.37 -17.22
CA TRP A 107 0.00 -19.23 -16.15
C TRP A 107 -1.39 -19.83 -16.46
N ILE A 108 -2.31 -19.02 -17.00
CA ILE A 108 -3.64 -19.49 -17.42
C ILE A 108 -3.56 -20.43 -18.64
N ARG A 109 -2.66 -20.16 -19.59
CA ARG A 109 -2.52 -20.92 -20.84
C ARG A 109 -1.88 -22.29 -20.64
N TYR A 110 -0.90 -22.41 -19.74
CA TYR A 110 -0.13 -23.65 -19.56
C TYR A 110 -1.01 -24.80 -19.06
N ASP A 111 -1.90 -24.56 -18.08
CA ASP A 111 -2.94 -25.51 -17.69
C ASP A 111 -4.00 -24.85 -16.77
N PRO A 112 -5.29 -24.80 -17.15
CA PRO A 112 -6.34 -24.24 -16.30
C PRO A 112 -6.61 -25.09 -15.04
N ARG A 113 -6.23 -26.38 -15.05
CA ARG A 113 -6.38 -27.29 -13.90
C ARG A 113 -5.47 -26.88 -12.73
N TRP A 114 -4.25 -26.41 -13.02
CA TRP A 114 -3.32 -25.95 -11.99
C TRP A 114 -3.86 -24.74 -11.24
N PHE A 115 -4.49 -23.79 -11.93
CA PHE A 115 -5.17 -22.65 -11.31
C PHE A 115 -6.29 -23.11 -10.36
N GLN A 116 -7.12 -24.06 -10.80
CA GLN A 116 -8.19 -24.64 -9.97
C GLN A 116 -7.63 -25.33 -8.72
N HIS A 117 -6.53 -26.10 -8.84
CA HIS A 117 -5.89 -26.76 -7.70
C HIS A 117 -5.28 -25.76 -6.70
N ILE A 118 -4.60 -24.71 -7.19
CA ILE A 118 -4.03 -23.67 -6.34
C ILE A 118 -5.13 -22.89 -5.63
N LEU A 119 -6.21 -22.54 -6.34
CA LEU A 119 -7.36 -21.88 -5.74
C LEU A 119 -8.03 -22.77 -4.68
N ALA A 120 -8.22 -24.06 -4.97
CA ALA A 120 -8.78 -25.03 -4.04
C ALA A 120 -7.91 -25.23 -2.77
N LEU A 121 -6.59 -25.03 -2.87
CA LEU A 121 -5.66 -25.10 -1.74
C LEU A 121 -5.57 -23.78 -0.95
N CYS A 122 -5.58 -22.63 -1.64
CA CYS A 122 -5.51 -21.32 -1.01
C CYS A 122 -6.81 -20.95 -0.28
N LEU A 123 -7.97 -21.31 -0.86
CA LEU A 123 -9.29 -20.97 -0.31
C LEU A 123 -9.51 -21.46 1.14
N PRO A 124 -9.23 -22.72 1.52
CA PRO A 124 -9.38 -23.16 2.90
C PRO A 124 -8.41 -22.46 3.86
N ILE A 125 -7.19 -22.13 3.41
CA ILE A 125 -6.20 -21.41 4.24
C ILE A 125 -6.70 -20.00 4.55
N VAL A 126 -7.20 -19.28 3.53
CA VAL A 126 -7.78 -17.93 3.70
C VAL A 126 -9.05 -18.00 4.56
N LEU A 127 -9.89 -19.02 4.37
CA LEU A 127 -11.10 -19.21 5.18
C LEU A 127 -10.77 -19.43 6.66
N VAL A 128 -9.81 -20.31 6.97
CA VAL A 128 -9.35 -20.55 8.34
C VAL A 128 -8.75 -19.28 8.96
N TYR A 129 -7.96 -18.52 8.20
CA TYR A 129 -7.43 -17.22 8.63
C TYR A 129 -8.55 -16.25 9.03
N LEU A 130 -9.55 -16.07 8.17
CA LEU A 130 -10.68 -15.16 8.41
C LEU A 130 -11.54 -15.62 9.60
N LEU A 131 -11.87 -16.91 9.65
CA LEU A 131 -12.68 -17.47 10.73
C LEU A 131 -11.98 -17.29 12.08
N LYS A 132 -10.67 -17.56 12.15
CA LYS A 132 -9.88 -17.34 13.36
C LYS A 132 -9.87 -15.87 13.77
N HIS A 133 -9.67 -14.95 12.82
CA HIS A 133 -9.67 -13.51 13.12
C HIS A 133 -11.02 -13.05 13.68
N ILE A 134 -12.13 -13.51 13.09
CA ILE A 134 -13.49 -13.23 13.59
C ILE A 134 -13.69 -13.83 14.99
N LEU A 135 -13.29 -15.09 15.20
CA LEU A 135 -13.44 -15.77 16.49
C LEU A 135 -12.67 -15.05 17.61
N VAL A 136 -11.43 -14.61 17.35
CA VAL A 136 -10.64 -13.84 18.32
C VAL A 136 -11.28 -12.49 18.62
N SER A 137 -11.81 -11.80 17.59
CA SER A 137 -12.53 -10.53 17.77
C SER A 137 -13.81 -10.68 18.60
N LEU A 138 -14.58 -11.76 18.40
CA LEU A 138 -15.79 -12.03 19.17
C LEU A 138 -15.46 -12.40 20.62
N LEU A 139 -14.45 -13.25 20.85
CA LEU A 139 -14.03 -13.63 22.19
C LEU A 139 -13.45 -12.46 22.98
N SER A 140 -12.71 -11.55 22.32
CA SER A 140 -12.19 -10.35 22.98
C SER A 140 -13.31 -9.43 23.45
N GLU A 141 -14.34 -9.23 22.62
CA GLU A 141 -15.48 -8.37 22.95
C GLU A 141 -16.42 -8.99 23.99
N PHE A 142 -16.80 -10.26 23.85
CA PHE A 142 -17.82 -10.89 24.71
C PHE A 142 -17.27 -11.54 25.98
N VAL A 143 -16.06 -12.11 25.95
CA VAL A 143 -15.55 -12.94 27.05
C VAL A 143 -14.45 -12.23 27.84
N PHE A 144 -13.54 -11.54 27.16
CA PHE A 144 -12.36 -10.97 27.81
C PHE A 144 -12.55 -9.54 28.31
N LEU A 145 -13.34 -8.70 27.63
CA LEU A 145 -13.49 -7.29 27.98
C LEU A 145 -14.49 -7.07 29.13
N GLN A 146 -14.02 -6.47 30.23
CA GLN A 146 -14.82 -6.07 31.39
C GLN A 146 -15.25 -4.60 31.22
N ASN A 147 -16.31 -4.37 30.43
CA ASN A 147 -16.92 -3.08 30.09
C ASN A 147 -16.10 -2.15 29.17
N PHE A 148 -16.84 -1.38 28.34
CA PHE A 148 -16.34 -0.38 27.38
C PHE A 148 -15.81 0.91 28.05
N GLY A 149 -15.06 0.78 29.15
CA GLY A 149 -14.40 1.91 29.81
C GLY A 149 -13.25 2.48 28.97
N ARG A 150 -12.72 3.65 29.36
CA ARG A 150 -11.55 4.27 28.70
C ARG A 150 -10.28 3.41 28.76
N THR A 151 -10.22 2.44 29.67
CA THR A 151 -9.11 1.50 29.82
C THR A 151 -9.60 0.07 29.58
N PRO A 152 -8.94 -0.72 28.71
CA PRO A 152 -9.31 -2.12 28.53
C PRO A 152 -8.99 -2.89 29.81
N SER A 153 -10.02 -3.35 30.52
CA SER A 153 -9.88 -4.20 31.70
C SER A 153 -10.37 -5.62 31.41
N LEU A 154 -9.68 -6.62 31.96
CA LEU A 154 -9.91 -8.04 31.64
C LEU A 154 -10.80 -8.69 32.70
N ASN A 155 -11.95 -9.23 32.29
CA ASN A 155 -12.94 -9.82 33.22
C ASN A 155 -12.47 -11.18 33.76
N ASN A 156 -11.90 -12.01 32.87
CA ASN A 156 -11.48 -13.36 33.22
C ASN A 156 -10.05 -13.64 32.78
N ARG A 157 -9.10 -13.11 33.57
CA ARG A 157 -7.66 -13.16 33.29
C ARG A 157 -7.13 -14.59 33.15
N ARG A 158 -7.68 -15.57 33.89
CA ARG A 158 -7.24 -16.98 33.81
C ARG A 158 -7.61 -17.63 32.48
N ILE A 159 -8.86 -17.47 32.04
CA ILE A 159 -9.32 -18.02 30.76
C ILE A 159 -8.56 -17.37 29.59
N TYR A 160 -8.30 -16.06 29.68
CA TYR A 160 -7.49 -15.36 28.68
C TYR A 160 -6.10 -15.99 28.50
N PHE A 161 -5.38 -16.30 29.60
CA PHE A 161 -4.06 -16.93 29.49
C PHE A 161 -4.11 -18.34 28.93
N ILE A 162 -5.11 -19.15 29.31
CA ILE A 162 -5.30 -20.50 28.77
C ILE A 162 -5.60 -20.44 27.27
N PHE A 163 -6.51 -19.56 26.86
CA PHE A 163 -6.86 -19.35 25.45
C PHE A 163 -5.65 -18.87 24.64
N ASN A 164 -4.91 -17.89 25.14
CA ASN A 164 -3.71 -17.37 24.49
C ASN A 164 -2.62 -18.45 24.31
N TYR A 165 -2.45 -19.34 25.30
CA TYR A 165 -1.52 -20.46 25.20
C TYR A 165 -1.87 -21.42 24.06
N PHE A 166 -3.13 -21.78 23.89
CA PHE A 166 -3.56 -22.62 22.76
C PHE A 166 -3.51 -21.86 21.43
N ASN A 167 -3.86 -20.58 21.41
CA ASN A 167 -3.87 -19.75 20.20
C ASN A 167 -2.46 -19.49 19.64
N PHE A 168 -1.44 -19.50 20.52
CA PHE A 168 -0.04 -19.27 20.17
C PHE A 168 0.44 -20.14 19.00
N PHE A 169 0.13 -21.45 19.02
CA PHE A 169 0.52 -22.36 17.94
C PHE A 169 -0.07 -21.95 16.58
N PHE A 170 -1.33 -21.53 16.56
CA PHE A 170 -1.97 -21.03 15.33
C PHE A 170 -1.44 -19.65 14.93
N ASP A 171 -1.09 -18.79 15.90
CA ASP A 171 -0.49 -17.48 15.63
C ASP A 171 0.88 -17.59 14.98
N CYS A 172 1.68 -18.61 15.30
CA CYS A 172 2.96 -18.85 14.62
C CYS A 172 2.78 -19.02 13.10
N PHE A 173 1.83 -19.85 12.66
CA PHE A 173 1.54 -20.04 11.23
C PHE A 173 0.96 -18.78 10.58
N LEU A 174 0.04 -18.10 11.28
CA LEU A 174 -0.51 -16.84 10.78
C LEU A 174 0.53 -15.72 10.70
N GLY A 175 1.53 -15.72 11.58
CA GLY A 175 2.63 -14.78 11.56
C GLY A 175 3.44 -14.86 10.26
N ILE A 176 3.69 -16.07 9.75
CA ILE A 176 4.37 -16.28 8.46
C ILE A 176 3.54 -15.69 7.31
N LEU A 177 2.24 -15.98 7.27
CA LEU A 177 1.33 -15.43 6.26
C LEU A 177 1.22 -13.90 6.35
N SER A 178 1.14 -13.36 7.56
CA SER A 178 1.10 -11.92 7.82
C SER A 178 2.37 -11.22 7.34
N CYS A 179 3.54 -11.83 7.54
CA CYS A 179 4.81 -11.35 7.02
C CYS A 179 4.81 -11.28 5.49
N TYR A 180 4.33 -12.34 4.82
CA TYR A 180 4.21 -12.34 3.36
C TYR A 180 3.25 -11.25 2.86
N ILE A 181 2.09 -11.10 3.50
CA ILE A 181 1.11 -10.04 3.18
C ILE A 181 1.70 -8.64 3.41
N ARG A 182 2.52 -8.46 4.45
CA ARG A 182 3.19 -7.20 4.74
C ARG A 182 4.13 -6.81 3.59
N VAL A 183 4.97 -7.74 3.13
CA VAL A 183 5.93 -7.50 2.04
C VAL A 183 5.20 -7.24 0.72
N SER A 184 4.15 -8.00 0.41
CA SER A 184 3.38 -7.81 -0.84
C SER A 184 2.66 -6.45 -0.85
N LYS A 185 2.04 -6.04 0.26
CA LYS A 185 1.42 -4.71 0.39
C LYS A 185 2.44 -3.59 0.24
N SER A 186 3.63 -3.71 0.85
CA SER A 186 4.67 -2.68 0.70
C SER A 186 5.19 -2.57 -0.73
N LEU A 187 5.36 -3.69 -1.44
CA LEU A 187 5.79 -3.68 -2.84
C LEU A 187 4.74 -3.04 -3.75
N LEU A 188 3.46 -3.40 -3.57
CA LEU A 188 2.36 -2.80 -4.32
C LEU A 188 2.23 -1.29 -4.06
N ALA A 189 2.29 -0.87 -2.79
CA ALA A 189 2.28 0.54 -2.44
C ALA A 189 3.49 1.27 -3.07
N SER A 190 4.68 0.66 -3.02
CA SER A 190 5.87 1.26 -3.60
C SER A 190 5.73 1.45 -5.12
N LEU A 191 5.19 0.45 -5.84
CA LEU A 191 4.98 0.56 -7.29
C LEU A 191 3.94 1.62 -7.66
N LEU A 192 2.86 1.75 -6.88
CA LEU A 192 1.78 2.70 -7.14
C LEU A 192 2.17 4.14 -6.81
N PHE A 193 2.92 4.36 -5.73
CA PHE A 193 3.29 5.69 -5.27
C PHE A 193 4.65 6.16 -5.80
N MET A 194 5.29 5.42 -6.69
CA MET A 194 6.64 5.74 -7.15
C MET A 194 6.79 7.08 -7.86
N GLY A 195 5.75 7.51 -8.57
CA GLY A 195 5.74 8.84 -9.18
C GLY A 195 5.51 10.00 -8.21
N ARG A 196 5.21 9.75 -6.93
CA ARG A 196 4.85 10.79 -5.98
C ARG A 196 5.95 11.05 -4.97
N LEU A 197 6.29 12.32 -4.77
CA LEU A 197 7.30 12.75 -3.80
C LEU A 197 6.72 12.98 -2.39
N ASP A 198 5.39 13.00 -2.25
CA ASP A 198 4.73 13.26 -0.96
C ASP A 198 4.94 12.15 0.07
N TYR A 199 5.26 10.93 -0.38
CA TYR A 199 5.45 9.76 0.46
C TYR A 199 6.88 9.27 0.36
N SER A 200 7.50 8.97 1.51
CA SER A 200 8.74 8.20 1.50
C SER A 200 8.45 6.71 1.39
N PHE A 201 9.24 6.01 0.58
CA PHE A 201 9.27 4.55 0.59
C PHE A 201 9.90 3.98 1.85
N MET A 202 10.68 4.81 2.52
CA MET A 202 11.45 4.41 3.67
C MET A 202 10.63 4.61 4.94
N GLY A 203 10.91 3.81 5.98
CA GLY A 203 10.27 3.99 7.28
C GLY A 203 10.60 5.36 7.90
N ARG A 204 9.78 5.81 8.85
CA ARG A 204 9.84 7.16 9.44
C ARG A 204 11.23 7.64 9.90
N ASN A 205 12.04 6.74 10.45
CA ASN A 205 13.39 7.07 10.92
C ASN A 205 14.41 7.28 9.79
N LEU A 206 14.09 6.83 8.58
CA LEU A 206 14.99 6.79 7.42
C LEU A 206 14.44 7.60 6.24
N GLU A 207 13.39 8.40 6.45
CA GLU A 207 12.81 9.33 5.46
C GLU A 207 13.84 10.30 4.88
N ARG A 208 14.90 10.63 5.63
CA ARG A 208 15.98 11.52 5.16
C ARG A 208 16.83 10.92 4.03
N LEU A 209 16.93 9.59 3.98
CA LEU A 209 17.68 8.89 2.93
C LEU A 209 16.97 8.95 1.58
N ASP A 210 15.65 9.14 1.60
CA ASP A 210 14.85 9.30 0.41
C ASP A 210 15.00 10.73 -0.13
N GLN A 211 15.76 10.86 -1.21
CA GLN A 211 16.03 12.15 -1.83
C GLN A 211 14.76 12.80 -2.38
N GLY A 212 13.81 12.01 -2.88
CA GLY A 212 12.57 12.51 -3.44
C GLY A 212 11.72 13.18 -2.37
N TYR A 213 11.46 12.45 -1.28
CA TYR A 213 10.70 12.96 -0.14
C TYR A 213 11.42 14.12 0.56
N ALA A 214 12.74 14.00 0.80
CA ALA A 214 13.50 15.08 1.42
C ALA A 214 13.40 16.39 0.63
N THR A 215 13.44 16.30 -0.70
CA THR A 215 13.33 17.46 -1.59
C THR A 215 11.96 18.12 -1.50
N TYR A 216 10.89 17.31 -1.48
CA TYR A 216 9.52 17.80 -1.27
C TYR A 216 9.34 18.53 0.07
N VAL A 217 9.87 17.95 1.15
CA VAL A 217 9.86 18.58 2.48
C VAL A 217 10.59 19.93 2.47
N THR A 218 11.78 19.99 1.85
CA THR A 218 12.56 21.22 1.78
C THR A 218 11.87 22.31 0.96
N PHE A 219 11.14 21.92 -0.10
CA PHE A 219 10.30 22.84 -0.88
C PHE A 219 9.22 23.48 -0.01
N ILE A 220 8.47 22.69 0.77
CA ILE A 220 7.44 23.24 1.68
C ILE A 220 8.05 24.21 2.69
N HIS A 221 9.17 23.86 3.33
CA HIS A 221 9.82 24.75 4.30
C HIS A 221 10.30 26.05 3.64
N MET A 222 10.82 25.98 2.42
CA MET A 222 11.29 27.17 1.68
C MET A 222 10.13 28.11 1.34
N GLU A 223 9.00 27.57 0.88
CA GLU A 223 7.79 28.34 0.58
C GLU A 223 7.24 29.04 1.83
N ILE A 224 7.26 28.39 3.00
CA ILE A 224 6.80 29.02 4.25
C ILE A 224 7.72 30.16 4.67
N ILE A 225 9.04 30.01 4.51
CA ILE A 225 10.02 31.02 4.93
C ILE A 225 9.91 32.29 4.07
N HIS A 226 9.68 32.14 2.77
CA HIS A 226 9.73 33.25 1.81
C HIS A 226 8.37 33.73 1.32
N GLY A 227 7.34 32.89 1.37
CA GLY A 227 6.01 33.13 0.81
C GLY A 227 4.88 33.07 1.83
N HIS A 228 5.18 33.31 3.12
CA HIS A 228 4.15 33.31 4.15
C HIS A 228 3.08 34.38 3.85
N PRO A 229 1.78 34.04 3.75
CA PRO A 229 0.74 34.97 3.30
C PRO A 229 0.40 36.10 4.28
N ILE A 230 1.02 36.11 5.46
CA ILE A 230 0.83 37.11 6.53
C ILE A 230 2.05 38.05 6.63
N LEU A 231 3.15 37.73 5.94
CA LEU A 231 4.30 38.64 5.80
C LEU A 231 4.01 39.69 4.72
#